data_AF-A0A0K0XSE6-F1
#
_entry.id   AF-A0A0K0XSE6-F1
#
_cell.length_a   1.000
_cell.length_b   1.000
_cell.length_c   1.000
_cell.angle_alpha   90.00
_cell.angle_beta   90.00
_cell.angle_gamma   90.00
#
_symmetry.space_group_name_H-M   'P 1'
#
loop_
_entity.id
_entity.type
_entity.pdbx_description
1 polymer ?
#
loop_
_entity_poly.entity_id
_entity_poly.type
_entity_poly.pdbx_seq_one_letter_code
_entity_poly.pdbx_strand_id
1 'polypeptide(L)'
;MSRSIRLPLRQRGAALLVALMVLLVLTLVGLTSSNVSIMQERMASNVSEMNLAFQQAEATIREIEQAVTQLATGSGDLEVIPVWPEMGLKRFDCSMSVPDPALWNWNGDPPPPWREAPESGNDYMIVDLSDYEHNGLVYGSPCRPIGEQIPSGEYFLIVARGESPTGTAEAIAQTIFFWPQ
;
A
#
# COMPACT_ATOMS: atom_id res chain seq x y z
N MET A 1 9.54 89.07 19.88
CA MET A 1 8.71 87.88 19.63
C MET A 1 9.43 86.65 20.20
N SER A 2 8.98 86.12 21.33
CA SER A 2 9.56 84.92 21.96
C SER A 2 8.63 83.73 21.68
N ARG A 3 9.12 82.72 20.97
CA ARG A 3 8.40 81.47 20.66
C ARG A 3 8.70 80.46 21.77
N SER A 4 7.68 80.13 22.57
CA SER A 4 7.75 79.10 23.59
C SER A 4 7.72 77.71 22.95
N ILE A 5 8.84 76.99 23.01
CA ILE A 5 8.95 75.57 22.62
C ILE A 5 8.45 74.74 23.81
N ARG A 6 7.30 74.08 23.68
CA ARG A 6 6.83 73.11 24.69
C ARG A 6 7.60 71.81 24.52
N LEU A 7 8.41 71.43 25.50
CA LEU A 7 9.03 70.10 25.55
C LEU A 7 7.95 69.06 25.93
N PRO A 8 7.89 67.91 25.24
CA PRO A 8 6.87 66.89 25.49
C PRO A 8 7.07 66.24 26.87
N LEU A 9 5.96 65.99 27.57
CA LEU A 9 5.95 65.27 28.85
C LEU A 9 6.54 63.86 28.67
N ARG A 10 7.50 63.51 29.53
CA ARG A 10 8.11 62.17 29.61
C ARG A 10 7.06 61.12 29.97
N GLN A 11 6.59 60.36 28.98
CA GLN A 11 5.85 59.12 29.23
C GLN A 11 6.86 58.02 29.63
N ARG A 12 6.91 57.67 30.92
CA ARG A 12 7.73 56.57 31.46
C ARG A 12 6.79 55.49 32.00
N GLY A 13 6.44 54.51 31.17
CA GLY A 13 5.68 53.32 31.62
C GLY A 13 4.90 52.62 30.50
N ALA A 14 4.15 53.37 29.69
CA ALA A 14 3.26 52.79 28.67
C ALA A 14 4.03 52.08 27.54
N ALA A 15 5.21 52.59 27.15
CA ALA A 15 6.00 52.02 26.07
C ALA A 15 6.46 50.57 26.35
N LEU A 16 6.76 50.23 27.61
CA LEU A 16 7.20 48.89 27.98
C LEU A 16 6.06 47.88 27.92
N LEU A 17 4.84 48.28 28.36
CA LEU A 17 3.65 47.45 28.26
C LEU A 17 3.27 47.18 26.80
N VAL A 18 3.27 48.22 25.97
CA VAL A 18 2.96 48.07 24.53
C VAL A 18 4.00 47.18 23.85
N ALA A 19 5.29 47.38 24.13
CA ALA A 19 6.36 46.54 23.60
C ALA A 19 6.20 45.06 24.01
N LEU A 20 5.84 44.80 25.27
CA LEU A 20 5.61 43.44 25.76
C LEU A 20 4.37 42.80 25.12
N MET A 21 3.28 43.54 24.96
CA MET A 21 2.08 43.04 24.27
C MET A 21 2.38 42.70 22.80
N VAL A 22 3.10 43.56 22.09
CA VAL A 22 3.48 43.31 20.69
C VAL A 22 4.41 42.09 20.60
N LEU A 23 5.41 41.98 21.48
CA LEU A 23 6.31 40.83 21.52
C LEU A 23 5.53 39.54 21.78
N LEU A 24 4.59 39.54 22.73
CA LEU A 24 3.74 38.39 23.03
C LEU A 24 2.88 37.99 21.83
N VAL A 25 2.26 38.96 21.14
CA VAL A 25 1.48 38.69 19.93
C VAL A 25 2.37 38.06 18.84
N LEU A 26 3.56 38.61 18.60
CA LEU A 26 4.50 38.06 17.61
C LEU A 26 4.94 36.63 17.96
N THR A 27 5.17 36.33 19.25
CA THR A 27 5.51 34.96 19.66
C THR A 27 4.38 33.98 19.41
N LEU A 28 3.12 34.35 19.70
CA LEU A 28 1.97 33.49 19.44
C LEU A 28 1.79 33.23 17.94
N VAL A 29 1.96 34.27 17.11
CA VAL A 29 1.91 34.11 15.65
C VAL A 29 3.00 33.13 15.18
N GLY A 30 4.25 33.29 15.67
CA GLY A 30 5.35 32.37 15.33
C GLY A 30 5.15 30.93 15.80
N LEU A 31 4.53 30.71 16.96
CA LEU A 31 4.17 29.37 17.42
C LEU A 31 3.08 28.74 16.55
N THR A 32 2.04 29.51 16.19
CA THR A 32 0.96 28.99 15.35
C THR A 32 1.44 28.60 13.95
N SER A 33 2.37 29.37 13.35
CA SER A 33 2.97 29.00 12.07
C SER A 33 3.81 27.72 12.17
N SER A 34 4.53 27.54 13.28
CA SER A 34 5.35 26.34 13.51
C SER A 34 4.50 25.07 13.62
N ASN A 35 3.32 25.15 14.25
CA ASN A 35 2.40 24.02 14.34
C ASN A 35 1.91 23.53 12.97
N VAL A 36 1.69 24.44 12.01
CA VAL A 36 1.30 24.08 10.64
C VAL A 36 2.43 23.32 9.95
N SER A 37 3.68 23.77 10.10
CA SER A 37 4.84 23.06 9.54
C SER A 37 5.00 21.66 10.10
N ILE A 38 4.81 21.47 11.41
CA ILE A 38 4.85 20.14 12.05
C ILE A 38 3.76 19.23 11.49
N MET A 39 2.54 19.76 11.28
CA MET A 39 1.47 18.97 10.68
C MET A 39 1.79 18.56 9.24
N GLN A 40 2.38 19.47 8.46
CA GLN A 40 2.84 19.19 7.10
C GLN A 40 3.96 18.15 7.06
N GLU A 41 4.91 18.21 7.99
CA GLU A 41 5.98 17.22 8.12
C GLU A 41 5.42 15.82 8.43
N ARG A 42 4.46 15.72 9.36
CA ARG A 42 3.78 14.45 9.66
C ARG A 42 2.99 13.91 8.47
N MET A 43 2.28 14.77 7.74
CA MET A 43 1.59 14.37 6.52
C MET A 43 2.58 13.89 5.44
N ALA A 44 3.70 14.59 5.25
CA ALA A 44 4.75 14.20 4.31
C ALA A 44 5.42 12.87 4.71
N SER A 45 5.67 12.66 6.00
CA SER A 45 6.19 11.41 6.54
C SER A 45 5.21 10.25 6.30
N ASN A 46 3.92 10.42 6.61
CA ASN A 46 2.91 9.38 6.35
C ASN A 46 2.81 9.02 4.86
N VAL A 47 2.83 10.01 3.97
CA VAL A 47 2.84 9.77 2.52
C VAL A 47 4.11 9.03 2.08
N SER A 48 5.26 9.40 2.63
CA SER A 48 6.53 8.72 2.35
C SER A 48 6.50 7.25 2.78
N GLU A 49 6.01 6.96 3.99
CA GLU A 49 5.89 5.59 4.50
C GLU A 49 4.94 4.74 3.65
N MET A 50 3.78 5.29 3.25
CA MET A 50 2.84 4.61 2.35
C MET A 50 3.45 4.31 0.98
N ASN A 51 4.19 5.26 0.40
CA ASN A 51 4.87 5.05 -0.87
C ASN A 51 5.94 3.96 -0.77
N LEU A 52 6.66 3.91 0.35
CA LEU A 52 7.69 2.91 0.58
C LEU A 52 7.09 1.51 0.78
N ALA A 53 5.99 1.39 1.53
CA ALA A 53 5.23 0.15 1.64
C ALA A 53 4.74 -0.34 0.26
N PHE A 54 4.28 0.58 -0.61
CA PHE A 54 3.88 0.23 -1.97
C PHE A 54 5.04 -0.24 -2.84
N GLN A 55 6.21 0.41 -2.75
CA GLN A 55 7.43 -0.04 -3.43
C GLN A 55 7.88 -1.43 -2.97
N GLN A 56 7.73 -1.74 -1.68
CA GLN A 56 8.00 -3.08 -1.14
C GLN A 56 7.03 -4.13 -1.71
N ALA A 57 5.74 -3.80 -1.80
CA ALA A 57 4.75 -4.66 -2.43
C ALA A 57 5.07 -4.92 -3.91
N GLU A 58 5.45 -3.89 -4.67
CA GLU A 58 5.87 -4.04 -6.08
C GLU A 58 7.16 -4.86 -6.23
N ALA A 59 8.13 -4.68 -5.34
CA ALA A 59 9.37 -5.48 -5.35
C ALA A 59 9.05 -6.96 -5.12
N THR A 60 8.18 -7.25 -4.17
CA THR A 60 7.69 -8.60 -3.87
C THR A 60 6.95 -9.19 -5.07
N ILE A 61 6.08 -8.44 -5.73
CA ILE A 61 5.41 -8.91 -6.96
C ILE A 61 6.44 -9.30 -8.02
N ARG A 62 7.43 -8.44 -8.28
CA ARG A 62 8.47 -8.70 -9.29
C ARG A 62 9.28 -9.94 -8.97
N GLU A 63 9.58 -10.17 -7.70
CA GLU A 63 10.25 -11.38 -7.21
C GLU A 63 9.42 -12.63 -7.56
N ILE A 64 8.11 -12.61 -7.27
CA ILE A 64 7.22 -13.75 -7.55
C ILE A 64 7.02 -13.95 -9.06
N GLU A 65 6.90 -12.89 -9.85
CA GLU A 65 6.83 -13.00 -11.33
C GLU A 65 8.09 -13.67 -11.91
N GLN A 66 9.27 -13.36 -11.35
CA GLN A 66 10.52 -14.02 -11.73
C GLN A 66 10.54 -15.47 -11.29
N ALA A 67 10.07 -15.78 -10.09
CA ALA A 67 10.00 -17.15 -9.60
C ALA A 67 9.03 -18.02 -10.43
N VAL A 68 7.88 -17.47 -10.85
CA VAL A 68 6.95 -18.12 -11.80
C VAL A 68 7.59 -18.35 -13.16
N THR A 69 8.32 -17.35 -13.67
CA THR A 69 9.09 -17.48 -14.90
C THR A 69 10.12 -18.62 -14.81
N GLN A 70 10.84 -18.71 -13.69
CA GLN A 70 11.84 -19.75 -13.46
C GLN A 70 11.20 -21.14 -13.35
N LEU A 71 10.04 -21.26 -12.69
CA LEU A 71 9.24 -22.49 -12.65
C LEU A 71 8.91 -22.97 -14.06
N ALA A 72 8.39 -22.06 -14.90
CA ALA A 72 8.01 -22.39 -16.27
C ALA A 72 9.22 -22.83 -17.12
N THR A 73 10.42 -22.32 -16.83
CA THR A 73 11.67 -22.78 -17.47
C THR A 73 12.30 -24.02 -16.82
N GLY A 74 11.67 -24.61 -15.80
CA GLY A 74 12.12 -25.84 -15.14
C GLY A 74 13.27 -25.66 -14.13
N SER A 75 13.53 -24.43 -13.70
CA SER A 75 14.62 -24.08 -12.76
C SER A 75 14.16 -23.41 -11.47
N GLY A 76 12.86 -23.13 -11.33
CA GLY A 76 12.29 -22.48 -10.14
C GLY A 76 11.96 -23.46 -9.03
N ASP A 77 11.99 -22.98 -7.79
CA ASP A 77 11.55 -23.69 -6.59
C ASP A 77 10.50 -22.83 -5.89
N LEU A 78 9.26 -22.93 -6.36
CA LEU A 78 8.09 -22.42 -5.69
C LEU A 78 7.27 -23.63 -5.25
N GLU A 79 6.68 -23.53 -4.07
CA GLU A 79 5.65 -24.47 -3.65
C GLU A 79 4.50 -24.48 -4.66
N VAL A 80 3.82 -25.62 -4.79
CA VAL A 80 2.69 -25.83 -5.71
C VAL A 80 1.78 -24.61 -5.73
N ILE A 81 1.61 -24.03 -6.93
CA ILE A 81 0.72 -22.89 -7.14
C ILE A 81 -0.70 -23.47 -7.17
N PRO A 82 -1.59 -23.07 -6.24
CA PRO A 82 -2.96 -23.54 -6.24
C PRO A 82 -3.72 -22.97 -7.45
N VAL A 83 -4.69 -23.73 -7.94
CA VAL A 83 -5.66 -23.22 -8.93
C VAL A 83 -6.80 -22.47 -8.26
N TRP A 84 -7.48 -21.59 -9.00
CA TRP A 84 -8.54 -20.72 -8.45
C TRP A 84 -9.55 -21.37 -7.49
N PRO A 85 -10.12 -22.55 -7.78
CA PRO A 85 -11.08 -23.20 -6.88
C PRO A 85 -10.45 -23.76 -5.59
N GLU A 86 -9.16 -24.10 -5.60
CA GLU A 86 -8.45 -24.69 -4.45
C GLU A 86 -8.21 -23.65 -3.35
N MET A 87 -8.10 -22.37 -3.71
CA MET A 87 -7.97 -21.27 -2.75
C MET A 87 -9.29 -20.93 -2.04
N GLY A 88 -10.38 -21.56 -2.44
CA GLY A 88 -11.69 -21.26 -1.88
C GLY A 88 -12.22 -19.86 -2.24
N LEU A 89 -11.73 -19.28 -3.33
CA LEU A 89 -12.25 -18.03 -3.83
C LEU A 89 -13.53 -18.27 -4.61
N LYS A 90 -14.49 -17.34 -4.49
CA LYS A 90 -15.65 -17.32 -5.38
C LYS A 90 -15.18 -17.06 -6.81
N ARG A 91 -15.93 -17.58 -7.78
CA ARG A 91 -15.61 -17.39 -9.19
C ARG A 91 -15.29 -15.94 -9.53
N PHE A 92 -16.10 -14.98 -9.09
CA PHE A 92 -15.96 -13.56 -9.44
C PHE A 92 -15.11 -12.72 -8.45
N ASP A 93 -14.46 -13.35 -7.46
CA ASP A 93 -13.70 -12.61 -6.44
C ASP A 93 -12.28 -12.29 -6.91
N CYS A 94 -12.17 -11.29 -7.77
CA CYS A 94 -10.88 -10.80 -8.25
C CYS A 94 -10.11 -9.99 -7.20
N SER A 95 -10.72 -9.65 -6.07
CA SER A 95 -10.06 -8.95 -4.96
C SER A 95 -9.32 -9.89 -4.01
N MET A 96 -9.44 -11.21 -4.23
CA MET A 96 -8.99 -12.25 -3.31
C MET A 96 -9.46 -11.96 -1.87
N SER A 97 -10.70 -11.48 -1.74
CA SER A 97 -11.26 -11.08 -0.45
C SER A 97 -11.68 -12.31 0.34
N VAL A 98 -10.74 -12.89 1.10
CA VAL A 98 -11.08 -13.99 2.03
C VAL A 98 -11.90 -13.39 3.17
N PRO A 99 -13.23 -13.64 3.19
CA PRO A 99 -13.72 -14.67 4.09
C PRO A 99 -14.99 -15.33 3.51
N ASP A 100 -14.87 -16.51 2.88
CA ASP A 100 -16.05 -17.37 2.77
C ASP A 100 -16.04 -18.44 3.87
N PRO A 101 -16.69 -18.20 5.03
CA PRO A 101 -16.89 -19.24 6.03
C PRO A 101 -17.73 -20.42 5.51
N ALA A 102 -18.33 -20.36 4.32
CA ALA A 102 -18.95 -21.52 3.67
C ALA A 102 -17.94 -22.54 3.12
N LEU A 103 -16.65 -22.22 3.13
CA LEU A 103 -15.54 -23.16 2.90
C LEU A 103 -14.83 -23.59 4.18
N TRP A 104 -15.52 -23.56 5.32
CA TRP A 104 -15.27 -24.53 6.39
C TRP A 104 -15.59 -25.95 5.87
N ASN A 105 -14.80 -26.44 4.92
CA ASN A 105 -14.80 -27.85 4.59
C ASN A 105 -14.30 -28.60 5.82
N TRP A 106 -15.09 -29.59 6.20
CA TRP A 106 -14.94 -30.58 7.26
C TRP A 106 -13.56 -31.32 7.32
N ASN A 107 -12.57 -30.97 6.49
CA ASN A 107 -11.30 -31.70 6.35
C ASN A 107 -10.00 -30.87 6.38
N GLY A 108 -10.00 -29.61 6.81
CA GLY A 108 -8.73 -28.91 7.11
C GLY A 108 -8.78 -27.41 6.85
N ASP A 109 -7.98 -26.67 7.61
CA ASP A 109 -7.74 -25.24 7.40
C ASP A 109 -7.20 -25.03 5.97
N PRO A 110 -7.70 -24.06 5.18
CA PRO A 110 -7.02 -23.67 3.95
C PRO A 110 -5.58 -23.26 4.31
N PRO A 111 -4.57 -23.53 3.45
CA PRO A 111 -3.23 -23.00 3.69
C PRO A 111 -3.34 -21.49 3.96
N PRO A 112 -2.55 -20.91 4.89
CA PRO A 112 -2.56 -19.48 5.07
C PRO A 112 -2.36 -18.84 3.69
N PRO A 113 -3.28 -17.99 3.22
CA PRO A 113 -3.26 -17.52 1.83
C PRO A 113 -1.99 -16.73 1.51
N TRP A 114 -1.34 -16.23 2.57
CA TRP A 114 -0.11 -15.49 2.55
C TRP A 114 1.08 -16.42 2.83
N ARG A 115 2.03 -16.38 1.91
CA ARG A 115 3.37 -16.97 2.02
C ARG A 115 4.40 -15.86 2.12
N GLU A 116 5.52 -16.13 2.77
CA GLU A 116 6.61 -15.16 2.88
C GLU A 116 7.53 -15.27 1.65
N ALA A 117 7.81 -14.14 1.01
CA ALA A 117 8.69 -14.07 -0.15
C ALA A 117 10.16 -14.17 0.28
N PRO A 118 10.98 -15.04 -0.33
CA PRO A 118 12.32 -15.35 0.13
C PRO A 118 13.33 -14.19 0.09
N GLU A 119 13.22 -13.27 -0.87
CA GLU A 119 14.15 -12.14 -1.01
C GLU A 119 13.64 -10.88 -0.30
N SER A 120 12.36 -10.55 -0.45
CA SER A 120 11.78 -9.34 0.13
C SER A 120 11.32 -9.50 1.58
N GLY A 121 11.08 -10.73 2.07
CA GLY A 121 10.56 -11.00 3.42
C GLY A 121 9.13 -10.50 3.66
N ASN A 122 8.46 -10.10 2.59
CA ASN A 122 7.09 -9.62 2.59
C ASN A 122 6.12 -10.76 2.26
N ASP A 123 4.85 -10.59 2.60
CA ASP A 123 3.85 -11.61 2.32
C ASP A 123 3.29 -11.50 0.90
N TYR A 124 3.05 -12.64 0.27
CA TYR A 124 2.42 -12.74 -1.04
C TYR A 124 1.43 -13.89 -1.13
N MET A 125 0.52 -13.79 -2.08
CA MET A 125 -0.41 -14.81 -2.50
C MET A 125 -0.32 -14.95 -4.02
N ILE A 126 -0.37 -16.17 -4.52
CA ILE A 126 -0.38 -16.46 -5.96
C ILE A 126 -1.37 -17.57 -6.26
N VAL A 127 -2.10 -17.40 -7.35
CA VAL A 127 -3.07 -18.38 -7.85
C VAL A 127 -3.02 -18.45 -9.37
N ASP A 128 -3.12 -19.67 -9.90
CA ASP A 128 -3.29 -19.89 -11.32
C ASP A 128 -4.74 -19.62 -11.74
N LEU A 129 -4.91 -18.78 -12.76
CA LEU A 129 -6.17 -18.44 -13.41
C LEU A 129 -6.51 -19.42 -14.53
N SER A 130 -6.29 -20.71 -14.29
CA SER A 130 -6.59 -21.78 -15.23
C SER A 130 -8.10 -22.04 -15.39
N ASP A 131 -8.44 -22.64 -16.53
CA ASP A 131 -9.78 -23.07 -16.87
C ASP A 131 -10.09 -24.39 -16.14
N TYR A 132 -10.91 -24.35 -15.09
CA TYR A 132 -11.44 -25.59 -14.48
C TYR A 132 -12.59 -26.15 -15.33
N GLU A 133 -12.41 -27.25 -16.03
CA GLU A 133 -13.49 -27.86 -16.82
C GLU A 133 -14.28 -28.88 -15.99
N HIS A 134 -15.59 -28.69 -15.86
CA HIS A 134 -16.49 -29.68 -15.27
C HIS A 134 -17.72 -29.87 -16.17
N ASN A 135 -17.97 -31.10 -16.63
CA ASN A 135 -19.04 -31.44 -17.59
C ASN A 135 -19.04 -30.60 -18.89
N GLY A 136 -17.86 -30.27 -19.44
CA GLY A 136 -17.76 -29.48 -20.67
C GLY A 136 -18.01 -27.98 -20.52
N LEU A 137 -18.12 -27.49 -19.27
CA LEU A 137 -18.23 -26.08 -18.96
C LEU A 137 -16.94 -25.61 -18.27
N VAL A 138 -16.40 -24.49 -18.75
CA VAL A 138 -15.22 -23.84 -18.17
C VAL A 138 -15.65 -22.98 -16.97
N TYR A 139 -15.13 -23.33 -15.81
CA TYR A 139 -15.25 -22.68 -14.50
C TYR A 139 -13.92 -22.00 -14.11
N GLY A 140 -13.28 -21.28 -15.04
CA GLY A 140 -12.19 -20.36 -14.70
C GLY A 140 -12.69 -19.11 -13.98
N SER A 141 -11.76 -18.38 -13.35
CA SER A 141 -12.02 -17.04 -12.87
C SER A 141 -12.30 -16.09 -14.06
N PRO A 142 -13.27 -15.18 -13.97
CA PRO A 142 -13.48 -14.13 -14.96
C PRO A 142 -12.44 -13.01 -14.80
N CYS A 143 -11.52 -13.13 -13.84
CA CYS A 143 -10.43 -12.20 -13.61
C CYS A 143 -9.33 -12.36 -14.66
N ARG A 144 -9.33 -13.46 -15.42
CA ARG A 144 -8.48 -13.61 -16.60
C ARG A 144 -8.92 -12.60 -17.68
N PRO A 145 -8.00 -11.83 -18.29
CA PRO A 145 -8.33 -10.90 -19.35
C PRO A 145 -9.05 -11.60 -20.52
N ILE A 146 -10.23 -11.07 -20.90
CA ILE A 146 -11.01 -11.58 -22.04
C ILE A 146 -10.71 -10.70 -23.27
N GLY A 147 -10.17 -11.31 -24.33
CA GLY A 147 -9.86 -10.62 -25.59
C GLY A 147 -10.02 -11.54 -26.82
N GLU A 148 -10.13 -10.96 -28.02
CA GLU A 148 -10.46 -11.67 -29.28
C GLU A 148 -9.31 -12.57 -29.80
N GLN A 149 -8.08 -12.31 -29.36
CA GLN A 149 -6.92 -13.19 -29.55
C GLN A 149 -6.36 -13.49 -28.17
N ILE A 150 -6.87 -14.52 -27.52
CA ILE A 150 -6.28 -15.00 -26.28
C ILE A 150 -5.05 -15.83 -26.66
N PRO A 151 -3.81 -15.34 -26.42
CA PRO A 151 -2.65 -16.18 -26.61
C PRO A 151 -2.75 -17.39 -25.67
N SER A 152 -2.40 -18.58 -26.17
CA SER A 152 -2.24 -19.76 -25.35
C SER A 152 -1.11 -19.50 -24.36
N GLY A 153 -1.43 -19.51 -23.07
CA GLY A 153 -0.49 -19.26 -22.01
C GLY A 153 -1.18 -19.28 -20.65
N GLU A 154 -0.37 -19.24 -19.61
CA GLU A 154 -0.82 -19.31 -18.22
C GLU A 154 -0.97 -17.88 -17.67
N TYR A 155 -2.00 -17.70 -16.85
CA TYR A 155 -2.28 -16.42 -16.23
C TYR A 155 -2.25 -16.63 -14.72
N PHE A 156 -1.50 -15.80 -14.02
CA PHE A 156 -1.37 -15.86 -12.58
C PHE A 156 -1.92 -14.58 -11.98
N LEU A 157 -2.70 -14.69 -10.91
CA LEU A 157 -3.04 -13.55 -10.09
C LEU A 157 -2.10 -13.54 -8.89
N ILE A 158 -1.32 -12.48 -8.76
CA ILE A 158 -0.34 -12.31 -7.68
C ILE A 158 -0.77 -11.11 -6.86
N VAL A 159 -0.83 -11.29 -5.55
CA VAL A 159 -1.07 -10.23 -4.58
C VAL A 159 0.12 -10.19 -3.64
N ALA A 160 0.67 -9.02 -3.38
CA ALA A 160 1.71 -8.84 -2.38
C ALA A 160 1.30 -7.77 -1.38
N ARG A 161 1.71 -7.99 -0.13
CA ARG A 161 1.61 -7.06 0.98
C ARG A 161 3.01 -6.58 1.30
N GLY A 162 3.26 -5.30 1.06
CA GLY A 162 4.49 -4.63 1.46
C GLY A 162 4.28 -3.84 2.74
N GLU A 163 5.21 -3.97 3.68
CA GLU A 163 5.26 -3.17 4.89
C GLU A 163 6.37 -2.11 4.79
N SER A 164 6.14 -0.92 5.34
CA SER A 164 7.21 0.07 5.42
C SER A 164 8.29 -0.40 6.40
N PRO A 165 9.57 0.00 6.24
CA PRO A 165 10.65 -0.42 7.15
C PRO A 165 10.45 -0.04 8.62
N THR A 166 9.54 0.91 8.90
CA THR A 166 9.18 1.32 10.26
C THR A 166 8.02 0.52 10.84
N GLY A 167 7.34 -0.29 10.03
CA GLY A 167 6.13 -1.03 10.39
C GLY A 167 4.90 -0.15 10.64
N THR A 168 4.89 1.08 10.11
CA THR A 168 3.81 2.05 10.36
C THR A 168 2.84 2.20 9.19
N ALA A 169 3.20 1.67 8.02
CA ALA A 169 2.37 1.68 6.83
C ALA A 169 2.40 0.31 6.15
N GLU A 170 1.25 -0.10 5.62
CA GLU A 170 1.06 -1.34 4.87
C GLU A 170 0.38 -0.99 3.53
N ALA A 171 0.84 -1.61 2.46
CA ALA A 171 0.23 -1.50 1.14
C ALA A 171 0.04 -2.88 0.52
N ILE A 172 -1.12 -3.10 -0.08
CA ILE A 172 -1.43 -4.32 -0.82
C ILE A 172 -1.51 -3.96 -2.31
N ALA A 173 -0.72 -4.65 -3.12
CA ALA A 173 -0.73 -4.53 -4.57
C ALA A 173 -1.14 -5.85 -5.22
N GLN A 174 -1.83 -5.76 -6.35
CA GLN A 174 -2.32 -6.91 -7.10
C GLN A 174 -1.94 -6.77 -8.58
N THR A 175 -1.49 -7.86 -9.18
CA THR A 175 -1.20 -7.93 -10.62
C THR A 175 -1.77 -9.21 -11.23
N ILE A 176 -2.06 -9.15 -12.53
CA ILE A 176 -2.30 -10.33 -13.36
C ILE A 176 -1.06 -10.49 -14.23
N PHE A 177 -0.28 -11.53 -13.95
CA PHE A 177 0.90 -11.89 -14.72
C PHE A 177 0.53 -12.89 -15.81
N PHE A 178 1.07 -12.70 -17.02
CA PHE A 178 0.87 -13.61 -18.16
C PHE A 178 2.19 -14.24 -18.56
N TRP A 179 2.21 -15.57 -18.62
CA TRP A 179 3.33 -16.34 -19.13
C TRP A 179 2.98 -17.00 -20.47
N PRO A 180 3.68 -16.65 -21.58
CA PRO A 180 3.50 -17.33 -22.85
C PRO A 180 4.13 -18.74 -22.81
N GLN A 181 3.34 -19.77 -23.13
CA GLN A 181 3.83 -21.14 -23.32
C GLN A 181 4.56 -21.30 -24.67
#